data_AF-A0A2I0HRW8-F1
#
_entry.id   AF-A0A2I0HRW8-F1
#
_cell.length_a   1.000
_cell.length_b   1.000
_cell.length_c   1.000
_cell.angle_alpha   90.00
_cell.angle_beta   90.00
_cell.angle_gamma   90.00
#
_symmetry.space_group_name_H-M   'P 1'
#
loop_
_entity.id
_entity.type
_entity.pdbx_description
1 polymer ?
#
loop_
_entity_poly.entity_id
_entity_poly.type
_entity_poly.pdbx_seq_one_letter_code
_entity_poly.pdbx_strand_id
1 'polypeptide(L)'
;MRLDPTEDQRLGLGPGGDLTMRLGPTEDQRMGLGPGGDLTMRLGPTEDQRMGLGPGGDLTIGLGPTDDQRLGLGPRGDLTMRLGLTEDQRMRLGPGGDLTMGLGPTEDLKLGLGAVGDQTMGLGPTEDQRLGLGTVGDLTMRLGPT
;
A
#
# COMPACT_ATOMS: atom_id res chain seq x y z
N MET A 1 2.90 17.98 4.75
CA MET A 1 3.88 18.65 3.86
C MET A 1 3.47 18.46 2.40
N ARG A 2 3.76 19.39 1.49
CA ARG A 2 3.55 19.23 0.03
C ARG A 2 4.90 19.39 -0.68
N LEU A 3 5.27 18.45 -1.55
CA LEU A 3 6.48 18.53 -2.36
C LEU A 3 6.09 18.55 -3.85
N ASP A 4 6.87 19.30 -4.62
CA ASP A 4 6.77 19.41 -6.08
C ASP A 4 7.36 18.17 -6.77
N PRO A 5 7.17 18.00 -8.10
CA PRO A 5 7.67 16.84 -8.82
C PRO A 5 9.18 16.67 -8.66
N THR A 6 9.62 15.43 -8.46
CA THR A 6 11.03 15.08 -8.27
C THR A 6 11.35 13.80 -9.01
N GLU A 7 12.58 13.64 -9.49
CA GLU A 7 13.05 12.34 -10.02
C GLU A 7 13.09 11.31 -8.89
N ASP A 8 13.66 11.65 -7.74
CA ASP A 8 13.96 10.65 -6.72
C ASP A 8 13.62 11.18 -5.31
N GLN A 9 12.81 10.43 -4.56
CA GLN A 9 12.33 10.86 -3.24
C GLN A 9 12.45 9.77 -2.18
N ARG A 10 13.20 10.07 -1.11
CA ARG A 10 13.48 9.13 -0.02
C ARG A 10 13.18 9.72 1.34
N LEU A 11 12.30 9.07 2.10
CA LEU A 11 11.98 9.47 3.48
C LEU A 11 12.09 8.29 4.44
N GLY A 12 12.65 8.53 5.62
CA GLY A 12 12.76 7.56 6.70
C GLY A 12 12.47 8.21 8.05
N LEU A 13 11.50 7.70 8.81
CA LEU A 13 11.25 8.14 10.18
C LEU A 13 11.57 7.04 11.19
N GLY A 14 12.02 7.47 12.37
CA GLY A 14 12.26 6.59 13.51
C GLY A 14 10.97 6.07 14.16
N PRO A 15 11.08 5.35 15.29
CA PRO A 15 9.93 4.85 16.03
C PRO A 15 8.98 5.98 16.49
N GLY A 16 7.68 5.75 16.40
CA GLY A 16 6.65 6.71 16.82
C GLY A 16 6.54 7.98 15.97
N GLY A 17 7.11 7.96 14.76
CA GLY A 17 7.05 9.09 13.84
C GLY A 17 5.86 9.01 12.90
N ASP A 18 4.92 9.94 13.03
CA ASP A 18 3.78 10.05 12.11
C ASP A 18 4.09 10.97 10.95
N LEU A 19 3.65 10.59 9.76
CA LEU A 19 3.87 11.35 8.53
C LEU A 19 2.56 11.62 7.80
N THR A 20 2.29 12.90 7.54
CA THR A 20 1.22 13.32 6.61
C THR A 20 1.78 14.16 5.46
N MET A 21 1.59 13.68 4.23
CA MET A 21 2.20 14.31 3.06
C MET A 21 1.34 14.21 1.79
N ARG A 22 1.56 15.15 0.86
CA ARG A 22 1.03 15.08 -0.49
C ARG A 22 2.14 15.34 -1.49
N LEU A 23 2.32 14.44 -2.45
CA LEU A 23 3.39 14.55 -3.44
C LEU A 23 2.81 14.64 -4.84
N GLY A 24 3.52 15.37 -5.69
CA GLY A 24 3.27 15.43 -7.11
C GLY A 24 3.71 14.13 -7.81
N PRO A 25 3.73 14.14 -9.15
CA PRO A 25 4.35 13.09 -9.94
C PRO A 25 5.83 12.90 -9.58
N THR A 26 6.28 11.65 -9.51
CA THR A 26 7.67 11.28 -9.17
C THR A 26 8.08 10.06 -10.00
N GLU A 27 9.36 9.94 -10.36
CA GLU A 27 9.87 8.72 -11.01
C GLU A 27 10.06 7.63 -9.95
N ASP A 28 10.94 7.88 -8.97
CA ASP A 28 11.27 6.94 -7.90
C ASP A 28 10.86 7.47 -6.50
N GLN A 29 10.09 6.67 -5.76
CA GLN A 29 9.70 7.00 -4.39
C GLN A 29 9.95 5.86 -3.40
N ARG A 30 10.65 6.17 -2.30
CA ARG A 30 10.99 5.22 -1.24
C ARG A 30 10.70 5.77 0.15
N MET A 31 9.90 5.08 0.94
CA MET A 31 9.59 5.50 2.30
C MET A 31 9.64 4.36 3.32
N GLY A 32 10.13 4.68 4.52
CA GLY A 32 10.21 3.75 5.64
C GLY A 32 9.79 4.42 6.95
N LEU A 33 8.83 3.86 7.69
CA LEU A 33 8.57 4.27 9.07
C LEU A 33 8.98 3.17 10.05
N GLY A 34 9.52 3.59 11.18
CA GLY A 34 9.80 2.71 12.32
C GLY A 34 8.52 2.17 12.98
N PRO A 35 8.68 1.37 14.05
CA PRO A 35 7.56 0.82 14.81
C PRO A 35 6.66 1.93 15.38
N GLY A 36 5.35 1.71 15.35
CA GLY A 36 4.35 2.60 15.96
C GLY A 36 4.22 3.97 15.30
N GLY A 37 4.64 4.12 14.04
CA GLY A 37 4.47 5.36 13.28
C GLY A 37 3.41 5.21 12.20
N ASP A 38 2.54 6.22 12.10
CA ASP A 38 1.42 6.21 11.16
C ASP A 38 1.74 7.02 9.90
N LEU A 39 1.36 6.51 8.74
CA LEU A 39 1.58 7.15 7.45
C LEU A 39 0.25 7.49 6.78
N THR A 40 0.01 8.77 6.56
CA THR A 40 -1.10 9.25 5.72
C THR A 40 -0.56 9.99 4.49
N MET A 41 -0.90 9.53 3.28
CA MET A 41 -0.36 10.15 2.08
C MET A 41 -1.31 10.17 0.88
N ARG A 42 -1.15 11.21 0.05
CA ARG A 42 -1.69 11.24 -1.32
C ARG A 42 -0.59 11.47 -2.33
N LEU A 43 -0.54 10.64 -3.36
CA LEU A 43 0.49 10.69 -4.39
C LEU A 43 -0.12 10.89 -5.77
N GLY A 44 0.61 11.63 -6.60
CA GLY A 44 0.36 11.70 -8.03
C GLY A 44 0.77 10.41 -8.74
N PRO A 45 0.80 10.44 -10.08
CA PRO A 45 1.40 9.38 -10.88
C PRO A 45 2.83 9.06 -10.44
N THR A 46 3.23 7.79 -10.43
CA THR A 46 4.59 7.40 -10.04
C THR A 46 5.06 6.22 -10.87
N GLU A 47 6.30 6.19 -11.33
CA GLU A 47 6.82 5.01 -12.02
C GLU A 47 7.11 3.91 -10.99
N ASP A 48 7.99 4.18 -10.03
CA ASP A 48 8.50 3.19 -9.09
C ASP A 48 8.23 3.59 -7.64
N GLN A 49 7.47 2.77 -6.90
CA GLN A 49 7.07 3.10 -5.53
C GLN A 49 7.37 1.99 -4.53
N ARG A 50 8.04 2.33 -3.43
CA ARG A 50 8.42 1.40 -2.36
C ARG A 50 8.13 1.98 -0.98
N MET A 51 7.32 1.26 -0.19
CA MET A 51 6.98 1.68 1.16
C MET A 51 7.10 0.54 2.16
N GLY A 52 7.63 0.86 3.34
CA GLY A 52 7.74 -0.07 4.46
C GLY A 52 7.29 0.58 5.76
N LEU A 53 6.37 -0.04 6.49
CA LEU A 53 6.08 0.33 7.88
C LEU A 53 6.54 -0.76 8.83
N GLY A 54 7.07 -0.33 9.97
CA GLY A 54 7.38 -1.19 11.10
C GLY A 54 6.12 -1.76 11.77
N PRO A 55 6.30 -2.59 12.81
CA PRO A 55 5.18 -3.14 13.58
C PRO A 55 4.34 -2.05 14.26
N GLY A 56 3.02 -2.26 14.31
CA GLY A 56 2.10 -1.42 15.09
C GLY A 56 1.85 -0.01 14.52
N GLY A 57 2.15 0.23 13.25
CA GLY A 57 1.88 1.50 12.58
C GLY A 57 0.87 1.33 11.46
N ASP A 58 0.04 2.35 11.26
CA ASP A 58 -1.07 2.32 10.31
C ASP A 58 -0.73 3.06 9.02
N LEU A 59 -1.23 2.54 7.90
CA LEU A 59 -1.02 3.10 6.57
C LEU A 59 -2.33 3.53 5.94
N THR A 60 -2.48 4.82 5.67
CA THR A 60 -3.59 5.37 4.88
C THR A 60 -3.07 6.06 3.62
N ILE A 61 -3.36 5.51 2.45
CA ILE A 61 -2.79 6.00 1.20
C ILE A 61 -3.82 6.13 0.07
N GLY A 62 -3.73 7.22 -0.69
CA GLY A 62 -4.42 7.40 -1.97
C GLY A 62 -3.44 7.69 -3.10
N LEU A 63 -3.41 6.86 -4.13
CA LEU A 63 -2.42 6.96 -5.21
C LEU A 63 -3.08 7.18 -6.56
N GLY A 64 -2.36 7.91 -7.41
CA GLY A 64 -2.63 7.98 -8.83
C GLY A 64 -2.20 6.70 -9.56
N PRO A 65 -2.13 6.74 -10.90
CA PRO A 65 -1.55 5.67 -11.69
C PRO A 65 -0.12 5.33 -11.24
N THR A 66 0.24 4.06 -11.25
CA THR A 66 1.60 3.62 -10.88
C THR A 66 2.05 2.46 -11.73
N ASP A 67 3.29 2.46 -12.20
CA ASP A 67 3.78 1.33 -13.00
C ASP A 67 4.16 0.19 -12.04
N ASP A 68 5.06 0.45 -11.10
CA ASP A 68 5.61 -0.54 -10.20
C ASP A 68 5.39 -0.16 -8.72
N GLN A 69 4.64 -0.98 -7.99
CA GLN A 69 4.37 -0.73 -6.57
C GLN A 69 4.78 -1.87 -5.65
N ARG A 70 5.46 -1.50 -4.56
CA ARG A 70 5.84 -2.42 -3.47
C ARG A 70 5.52 -1.86 -2.09
N LEU A 71 4.67 -2.55 -1.34
CA LEU A 71 4.43 -2.26 0.08
C LEU A 71 4.76 -3.42 1.00
N GLY A 72 5.31 -3.09 2.17
CA GLY A 72 5.48 -4.00 3.29
C GLY A 72 4.97 -3.38 4.59
N LEU A 73 3.99 -4.01 5.24
CA LEU A 73 3.60 -3.65 6.60
C LEU A 73 4.10 -4.69 7.60
N GLY A 74 4.56 -4.21 8.75
CA GLY A 74 4.88 -5.04 9.89
C GLY A 74 3.64 -5.69 10.52
N PRO A 75 3.84 -6.54 11.54
CA PRO A 75 2.74 -7.09 12.33
C PRO A 75 1.92 -5.98 13.02
N ARG A 76 0.62 -6.22 13.19
CA ARG A 76 -0.31 -5.32 13.89
C ARG A 76 -0.43 -3.91 13.31
N GLY A 77 -0.19 -3.74 12.01
CA GLY A 77 -0.43 -2.47 11.33
C GLY A 77 -1.61 -2.60 10.39
N ASP A 78 -2.47 -1.59 10.37
CA ASP A 78 -3.65 -1.57 9.51
C ASP A 78 -3.32 -0.88 8.17
N LEU A 79 -3.84 -1.42 7.06
CA LEU A 79 -3.70 -0.85 5.73
C LEU A 79 -5.04 -0.35 5.21
N THR A 80 -5.15 0.94 4.97
CA THR A 80 -6.21 1.54 4.14
C THR A 80 -5.61 2.14 2.87
N MET A 81 -6.05 1.65 1.71
CA MET A 81 -5.48 2.09 0.44
C MET A 81 -6.53 2.27 -0.66
N ARG A 82 -6.34 3.30 -1.49
CA ARG A 82 -7.06 3.45 -2.76
C ARG A 82 -6.11 3.76 -3.89
N LEU A 83 -6.12 2.93 -4.93
CA LEU A 83 -5.23 3.02 -6.08
C LEU A 83 -5.98 3.35 -7.36
N GLY A 84 -5.27 4.02 -8.27
CA GLY A 84 -5.64 4.15 -9.67
C GLY A 84 -5.29 2.89 -10.46
N LEU A 85 -4.99 3.09 -11.74
CA LEU A 85 -4.43 2.06 -12.62
C LEU A 85 -3.03 1.66 -12.14
N THR A 86 -2.73 0.37 -12.11
CA THR A 86 -1.41 -0.13 -11.73
C THR A 86 -0.93 -1.20 -12.71
N GLU A 87 0.32 -1.19 -13.17
CA GLU A 87 0.83 -2.33 -13.96
C GLU A 87 1.19 -3.49 -12.99
N ASP A 88 2.17 -3.29 -12.12
CA ASP A 88 2.73 -4.31 -11.25
C ASP A 88 2.55 -3.93 -9.77
N GLN A 89 1.80 -4.73 -9.02
CA GLN A 89 1.53 -4.48 -7.61
C GLN A 89 1.96 -5.63 -6.70
N ARG A 90 2.77 -5.31 -5.69
CA ARG A 90 3.24 -6.29 -4.70
C ARG A 90 3.06 -5.77 -3.29
N MET A 91 2.35 -6.54 -2.47
CA MET A 91 2.18 -6.17 -1.07
C MET A 91 2.40 -7.34 -0.13
N ARG A 92 2.98 -7.03 1.02
CA ARG A 92 3.17 -7.98 2.11
C ARG A 92 2.68 -7.38 3.42
N LEU A 93 1.69 -8.01 4.04
CA LEU A 93 1.20 -7.64 5.36
C LEU A 93 1.72 -8.62 6.41
N GLY A 94 2.13 -8.08 7.55
CA GLY A 94 2.41 -8.87 8.74
C GLY A 94 1.13 -9.42 9.37
N PRO A 95 1.26 -10.34 10.34
CA PRO A 95 0.12 -10.87 11.07
C PRO A 95 -0.52 -9.84 12.03
N GLY A 96 -1.83 -9.93 12.23
CA GLY A 96 -2.58 -9.23 13.28
C GLY A 96 -3.00 -7.80 12.95
N GLY A 97 -3.15 -7.45 11.67
CA GLY A 97 -3.63 -6.13 11.23
C GLY A 97 -4.65 -6.26 10.10
N ASP A 98 -5.47 -5.22 9.95
CA ASP A 98 -6.60 -5.21 9.02
C ASP A 98 -6.20 -4.62 7.65
N LEU A 99 -6.85 -5.12 6.60
CA LEU A 99 -6.65 -4.65 5.22
C LEU A 99 -7.96 -4.11 4.66
N THR A 100 -7.96 -2.85 4.25
CA THR A 100 -9.01 -2.23 3.44
C THR A 100 -8.41 -1.63 2.18
N MET A 101 -8.88 -2.09 1.02
CA MET A 101 -8.30 -1.69 -0.25
C MET A 101 -9.34 -1.47 -1.35
N GLY A 102 -9.12 -0.45 -2.17
CA GLY A 102 -9.78 -0.28 -3.47
C GLY A 102 -8.74 -0.14 -4.58
N LEU A 103 -8.69 -1.11 -5.48
CA LEU A 103 -7.81 -1.11 -6.64
C LEU A 103 -8.58 -0.72 -7.90
N GLY A 104 -7.96 0.12 -8.74
CA GLY A 104 -8.38 0.30 -10.12
C GLY A 104 -8.00 -0.91 -10.98
N PRO A 105 -8.01 -0.77 -12.30
CA PRO A 105 -7.45 -1.78 -13.19
C PRO A 105 -6.01 -2.12 -12.82
N THR A 106 -5.66 -3.41 -12.82
CA THR A 106 -4.30 -3.86 -12.50
C THR A 106 -3.87 -4.97 -13.44
N GLU A 107 -2.66 -4.92 -14.00
CA GLU A 107 -2.18 -6.05 -14.82
C GLU A 107 -1.79 -7.22 -13.90
N ASP A 108 -0.90 -6.96 -12.94
CA ASP A 108 -0.23 -7.98 -12.14
C ASP A 108 -0.37 -7.69 -10.63
N LEU A 109 -1.21 -8.45 -9.91
CA LEU A 109 -1.42 -8.28 -8.47
C LEU A 109 -0.83 -9.45 -7.66
N LYS A 110 0.08 -9.15 -6.73
CA LYS A 110 0.69 -10.12 -5.80
C LYS A 110 0.53 -9.68 -4.34
N LEU A 111 -0.32 -10.37 -3.59
CA LEU A 111 -0.56 -10.09 -2.17
C LEU A 111 -0.10 -11.25 -1.30
N GLY A 112 0.71 -10.96 -0.29
CA GLY A 112 1.05 -11.88 0.79
C GLY A 112 0.52 -11.35 2.11
N LEU A 113 -0.51 -12.00 2.66
CA LEU A 113 -1.17 -11.56 3.89
C LEU A 113 -0.74 -12.44 5.06
N GLY A 114 -0.38 -11.82 6.17
CA GLY A 114 -0.09 -12.51 7.43
C GLY A 114 -1.36 -13.11 8.04
N ALA A 115 -1.18 -14.05 8.97
CA ALA A 115 -2.27 -14.64 9.74
C ALA A 115 -2.88 -13.58 10.70
N VAL A 116 -4.21 -13.54 10.82
CA VAL A 116 -5.00 -12.67 11.72
C VAL A 116 -5.23 -11.24 11.18
N GLY A 117 -6.50 -10.86 11.05
CA GLY A 117 -7.00 -9.53 10.63
C GLY A 117 -8.13 -9.62 9.60
N ASP A 118 -9.02 -8.63 9.57
CA ASP A 118 -10.12 -8.55 8.61
C ASP A 118 -9.65 -7.94 7.30
N GLN A 119 -10.08 -8.53 6.18
CA GLN A 119 -9.59 -8.19 4.85
C GLN A 119 -10.76 -7.82 3.95
N THR A 120 -10.81 -6.57 3.51
CA THR A 120 -11.79 -6.02 2.59
C THR A 120 -11.10 -5.45 1.35
N MET A 121 -11.39 -6.02 0.19
CA MET A 121 -10.81 -5.58 -1.08
C MET A 121 -11.91 -5.31 -2.12
N GLY A 122 -11.84 -4.16 -2.77
CA GLY A 122 -12.51 -3.87 -4.02
C GLY A 122 -11.49 -3.90 -5.14
N LEU A 123 -11.66 -4.79 -6.12
CA LEU A 123 -10.73 -4.94 -7.25
C LEU A 123 -11.39 -4.47 -8.53
N GLY A 124 -10.70 -3.63 -9.31
CA GLY A 124 -11.03 -3.41 -10.72
C GLY A 124 -10.69 -4.64 -11.57
N PRO A 125 -10.80 -4.54 -12.90
CA PRO A 125 -10.29 -5.58 -13.80
C PRO A 125 -8.84 -5.92 -13.48
N THR A 126 -8.54 -7.21 -13.27
CA THR A 126 -7.18 -7.69 -13.02
C THR A 126 -6.85 -8.81 -13.98
N GLU A 127 -5.72 -8.72 -14.70
CA GLU A 127 -5.32 -9.76 -15.64
C GLU A 127 -4.76 -10.98 -14.89
N ASP A 128 -3.79 -10.74 -14.00
CA ASP A 128 -3.11 -11.77 -13.24
C ASP A 128 -3.12 -11.46 -11.73
N GLN A 129 -3.71 -12.37 -10.94
CA GLN A 129 -3.85 -12.20 -9.50
C GLN A 129 -3.29 -13.40 -8.72
N ARG A 130 -2.43 -13.10 -7.73
CA ARG A 130 -1.84 -14.08 -6.80
C ARG A 130 -2.02 -13.63 -5.36
N LEU A 131 -2.73 -14.44 -4.58
CA LEU A 131 -2.94 -14.23 -3.15
C LEU A 131 -2.29 -15.36 -2.35
N GLY A 132 -1.40 -15.01 -1.42
CA GLY A 132 -0.88 -15.89 -0.39
C GLY A 132 -1.50 -15.50 0.95
N LEU A 133 -2.41 -16.31 1.47
CA LEU A 133 -3.13 -16.03 2.71
C LEU A 133 -2.52 -16.82 3.88
N GLY A 134 -2.31 -16.14 5.01
CA GLY A 134 -2.07 -16.79 6.30
C GLY A 134 -3.33 -17.42 6.89
N THR A 135 -3.21 -18.08 8.03
CA THR A 135 -4.33 -18.72 8.73
C THR A 135 -5.15 -17.72 9.57
N VAL A 136 -6.46 -17.73 9.38
CA VAL A 136 -7.53 -17.06 10.17
C VAL A 136 -7.62 -15.53 9.98
N GLY A 137 -8.83 -15.07 9.63
CA GLY A 137 -9.26 -13.69 9.32
C GLY A 137 -10.42 -13.74 8.31
N ASP A 138 -11.36 -12.79 8.35
CA ASP A 138 -12.47 -12.76 7.39
C ASP A 138 -12.02 -12.07 6.10
N LEU A 139 -12.28 -12.69 4.95
CA LEU A 139 -11.94 -12.15 3.63
C LEU A 139 -13.19 -11.79 2.84
N THR A 140 -13.34 -10.50 2.55
CA THR A 140 -14.36 -9.93 1.68
C THR A 140 -13.73 -9.35 0.42
N MET A 141 -14.13 -9.86 -0.74
CA MET A 141 -13.70 -9.34 -2.04
C MET A 141 -14.90 -8.90 -2.87
N ARG A 142 -14.82 -7.70 -3.45
CA ARG A 142 -15.79 -7.16 -4.40
C ARG A 142 -15.09 -6.87 -5.72
N LEU A 143 -15.57 -7.49 -6.79
CA LEU A 143 -15.06 -7.27 -8.13
C LEU A 143 -15.86 -6.15 -8.81
N GLY A 144 -15.14 -5.23 -9.45
CA GLY A 144 -15.71 -4.24 -10.35
C GLY A 144 -16.22 -4.89 -11.65
N PRO A 145 -17.04 -4.17 -12.43
CA PRO A 145 -17.47 -4.65 -13.73
C PRO A 145 -16.25 -4.86 -14.65
N THR A 146 -16.20 -6.03 -15.29
CA THR A 146 -15.25 -6.39 -16.35
C THR A 146 -15.70 -5.84 -17.69
#